data_AF-A0A2K1JXN0-F1
#
_entry.id   AF-A0A2K1JXN0-F1
#
_cell.length_a   1.000
_cell.length_b   1.000
_cell.length_c   1.000
_cell.angle_alpha   90.00
_cell.angle_beta   90.00
_cell.angle_gamma   90.00
#
_symmetry.space_group_name_H-M   'P 1'
#
loop_
_entity.id
_entity.type
_entity.pdbx_description
1 polymer ?
#
loop_
_entity_poly.entity_id
_entity_poly.type
_entity_poly.pdbx_seq_one_letter_code
_entity_poly.pdbx_strand_id
1 'polypeptide(L)'
;MGGIGKLTLAKALSSHISYKFDATCFIDDLKVCSLQERQDILKHTQKTKKILIVVDDVKNMSQFNILLDIDLFKDDDGSKLITTSCT
;
A
#
# COMPACT_ATOMS: atom_id res chain seq x y z
N MET A 1 -2.32 -6.89 -21.37
CA MET A 1 -2.13 -8.37 -21.22
C MET A 1 -2.25 -8.73 -19.74
N GLY A 2 -3.31 -9.43 -19.33
CA GLY A 2 -3.52 -9.88 -17.95
C GLY A 2 -2.91 -11.26 -17.70
N GLY A 3 -2.40 -11.53 -16.49
CA GLY A 3 -1.98 -12.88 -16.10
C GLY A 3 -0.48 -13.18 -16.04
N ILE A 4 0.41 -12.19 -16.23
CA ILE A 4 1.88 -12.41 -16.12
C ILE A 4 2.38 -12.66 -14.69
N GLY A 5 1.50 -12.70 -13.69
CA GLY A 5 1.87 -13.00 -12.30
C GLY A 5 2.42 -11.84 -11.47
N LYS A 6 2.24 -10.57 -11.90
CA LYS A 6 2.66 -9.38 -11.11
C LYS A 6 2.11 -9.39 -9.68
N LEU A 7 0.80 -9.63 -9.55
CA LEU A 7 0.13 -9.77 -8.25
C LEU A 7 0.72 -10.92 -7.44
N THR A 8 0.97 -12.06 -8.10
CA THR A 8 1.56 -13.25 -7.47
C THR A 8 2.93 -12.92 -6.90
N LEU A 9 3.78 -12.22 -7.66
CA LEU A 9 5.10 -11.81 -7.19
C LEU A 9 5.02 -10.77 -6.06
N ALA A 10 4.11 -9.79 -6.16
CA ALA A 10 3.90 -8.80 -5.11
C ALA A 10 3.46 -9.44 -3.78
N LYS A 11 2.51 -10.39 -3.83
CA LYS A 11 2.03 -11.16 -2.67
C LYS A 11 3.14 -12.04 -2.08
N ALA A 12 3.92 -12.71 -2.93
CA ALA A 12 5.05 -13.53 -2.47
C ALA A 12 6.13 -12.69 -1.78
N LEU A 13 6.49 -11.56 -2.40
CA LEU A 13 7.49 -10.65 -1.85
C LEU A 13 7.01 -10.03 -0.54
N SER A 14 5.76 -9.55 -0.48
CA SER A 14 5.22 -8.93 0.73
C SER A 14 5.19 -9.90 1.90
N SER A 15 4.74 -11.13 1.67
CA SER A 15 4.77 -12.19 2.67
C SER A 15 6.19 -12.42 3.18
N HIS A 16 7.17 -12.52 2.26
CA HIS A 16 8.56 -12.77 2.60
C HIS A 16 9.24 -11.66 3.41
N ILE A 17 8.85 -10.40 3.21
CA ILE A 17 9.48 -9.25 3.92
C ILE A 17 8.63 -8.68 5.05
N SER A 18 7.38 -9.12 5.20
CA SER A 18 6.39 -8.60 6.18
C SER A 18 6.93 -8.55 7.61
N TYR A 19 7.75 -9.52 8.01
CA TYR A 19 8.35 -9.62 9.34
C TYR A 19 9.25 -8.43 9.72
N LYS A 20 9.69 -7.61 8.75
CA LYS A 20 10.50 -6.40 8.97
C LYS A 20 9.67 -5.16 9.27
N PHE A 21 8.35 -5.28 9.23
CA PHE A 21 7.40 -4.19 9.35
C PHE A 21 6.48 -4.44 10.54
N ASP A 22 6.13 -3.37 11.25
CA ASP A 22 5.20 -3.41 12.37
C ASP A 22 3.75 -3.63 11.91
N ALA A 23 3.46 -3.28 10.66
CA ALA A 23 2.17 -3.51 10.03
C ALA A 23 2.32 -3.78 8.53
N THR A 24 1.47 -4.65 7.99
CA THR A 24 1.36 -4.89 6.55
C THR A 24 -0.11 -4.74 6.13
N CYS A 25 -0.35 -4.03 5.03
CA CYS A 25 -1.69 -3.81 4.48
C CYS A 25 -1.73 -4.24 3.01
N PHE A 26 -2.77 -5.00 2.63
CA PHE A 26 -3.02 -5.39 1.25
C PHE A 26 -4.31 -4.75 0.76
N ILE A 27 -4.26 -4.09 -0.39
CA ILE A 27 -5.40 -3.36 -0.95
C ILE A 27 -5.64 -3.87 -2.38
N ASP A 28 -6.61 -4.76 -2.55
CA ASP A 28 -6.97 -5.36 -3.85
C ASP A 28 -7.81 -4.42 -4.74
N ASP A 29 -8.59 -3.49 -4.18
CA ASP A 29 -9.33 -2.48 -4.96
C ASP A 29 -9.43 -1.14 -4.20
N LEU A 30 -8.94 -0.08 -4.85
CA LEU A 30 -8.94 1.27 -4.29
C LEU A 30 -10.34 1.88 -4.18
N LYS A 31 -11.36 1.28 -4.82
CA LYS A 31 -12.76 1.75 -4.82
C LYS A 31 -13.53 1.48 -3.54
N VAL A 32 -13.10 0.54 -2.69
CA VAL A 32 -13.96 -0.02 -1.64
C VAL A 32 -13.87 0.69 -0.29
N CYS A 33 -12.85 1.52 -0.04
CA CYS A 33 -12.75 2.25 1.22
C CYS A 33 -13.09 3.72 1.05
N SER A 34 -13.98 4.24 1.90
CA SER A 34 -14.26 5.66 1.94
C SER A 34 -13.02 6.45 2.39
N LEU A 35 -12.83 7.66 1.86
CA LEU A 35 -11.72 8.56 2.23
C LEU A 35 -11.64 8.82 3.74
N GLN A 36 -12.79 8.80 4.42
CA GLN A 36 -12.90 9.10 5.84
C GLN A 36 -12.34 7.96 6.72
N GLU A 37 -12.72 6.71 6.44
CA GLU A 37 -12.20 5.53 7.14
C GLU A 37 -10.68 5.37 6.94
N ARG A 38 -10.18 5.72 5.73
CA ARG A 38 -8.74 5.69 5.41
C ARG A 38 -7.95 6.70 6.23
N GLN A 39 -8.47 7.93 6.37
CA GLN A 39 -7.79 8.97 7.14
C GLN A 39 -7.74 8.64 8.63
N ASP A 40 -8.78 8.03 9.20
CA ASP A 40 -8.79 7.73 10.63
C ASP A 40 -7.81 6.60 10.99
N ILE A 41 -7.68 5.58 10.13
CA ILE A 41 -6.66 4.53 10.25
C ILE A 41 -5.25 5.13 10.15
N LEU A 42 -5.01 6.03 9.19
CA LEU A 42 -3.69 6.64 8.98
C LEU A 42 -3.33 7.68 10.07
N LYS A 43 -4.30 8.47 10.54
CA LYS A 43 -4.09 9.49 11.59
C LYS A 43 -3.79 8.89 12.96
N HIS A 44 -4.28 7.68 13.26
CA HIS A 44 -4.00 6.98 14.53
C HIS A 44 -2.76 6.08 14.50
N THR A 45 -2.11 5.93 13.35
CA THR A 45 -0.88 5.15 13.26
C THR A 45 0.30 6.02 13.69
N GLN A 46 0.89 5.73 14.85
CA GLN A 46 2.07 6.41 15.38
C GLN A 46 3.18 6.53 14.32
N LYS A 47 3.82 7.70 14.21
CA LYS A 47 4.94 8.03 13.28
C LYS A 47 6.20 7.14 13.40
N THR A 48 6.22 6.14 14.27
CA THR A 48 7.40 5.33 14.60
C THR A 48 7.30 3.87 14.13
N LYS A 49 6.26 3.53 13.35
CA LYS A 49 6.05 2.15 12.88
C LYS A 49 6.42 2.03 11.41
N LYS A 50 7.21 1.01 11.07
CA LYS A 50 7.54 0.63 9.70
C LYS A 50 6.35 -0.09 9.10
N ILE A 51 5.78 0.44 8.03
CA ILE A 51 4.58 -0.10 7.38
C ILE A 51 4.91 -0.58 5.97
N LEU A 52 4.40 -1.76 5.61
CA LEU A 52 4.41 -2.25 4.24
C LEU A 52 2.99 -2.17 3.64
N ILE A 53 2.83 -1.39 2.58
CA ILE A 53 1.56 -1.30 1.85
C ILE A 53 1.72 -1.98 0.50
N VAL A 54 0.79 -2.86 0.14
CA VAL A 54 0.71 -3.49 -1.17
C VAL A 54 -0.60 -3.12 -1.83
N VAL A 55 -0.53 -2.53 -3.02
CA VAL A 55 -1.70 -2.06 -3.77
C VAL A 55 -1.76 -2.78 -5.10
N ASP A 56 -2.86 -3.49 -5.34
CA ASP A 56 -3.08 -4.20 -6.59
C ASP A 56 -3.81 -3.35 -7.63
N ASP A 57 -3.57 -3.66 -8.91
CA ASP A 57 -4.29 -3.15 -10.08
C ASP A 57 -4.48 -1.62 -10.11
N VAL A 58 -3.42 -0.87 -9.81
CA VAL A 58 -3.47 0.59 -9.86
C VAL A 58 -3.53 1.06 -11.31
N LYS A 59 -4.70 1.58 -11.70
CA LYS A 59 -4.99 2.03 -13.08
C LYS A 59 -4.64 3.48 -13.33
N ASN A 60 -4.79 4.34 -12.31
CA ASN A 60 -4.62 5.79 -12.45
C ASN A 60 -3.95 6.39 -11.21
N MET A 61 -3.10 7.39 -11.43
CA MET A 61 -2.39 8.13 -10.36
C MET A 61 -3.34 8.90 -9.44
N SER A 62 -4.58 9.19 -9.86
CA SER A 62 -5.60 9.79 -9.00
C SER A 62 -5.96 8.93 -7.79
N GLN A 63 -5.79 7.60 -7.89
CA GLN A 63 -6.04 6.67 -6.79
C GLN A 63 -4.89 6.67 -5.77
N PHE A 64 -3.68 7.05 -6.18
CA PHE A 64 -2.53 7.21 -5.28
C PHE A 64 -2.72 8.37 -4.31
N ASN A 65 -3.25 9.51 -4.77
CA ASN A 65 -3.51 10.68 -3.91
C ASN A 65 -4.57 10.41 -2.83
N ILE A 66 -5.43 9.40 -3.04
CA ILE A 66 -6.47 8.99 -2.08
C ILE A 66 -5.89 8.07 -1.00
N LEU A 67 -4.85 7.31 -1.32
CA LEU A 67 -4.21 6.36 -0.41
C LEU A 67 -3.07 6.98 0.40
N LEU A 68 -2.39 7.92 -0.23
CA LEU A 68 -1.19 8.55 0.27
C LEU A 68 -1.53 10.02 0.47
N ASP A 69 -1.84 10.39 1.71
CA ASP A 69 -1.12 11.54 2.22
C ASP A 69 0.34 11.14 2.09
N ILE A 70 0.99 11.58 1.00
CA ILE A 70 2.37 11.19 0.61
C ILE A 70 3.32 11.42 1.80
N ASP A 71 2.91 12.27 2.74
CA ASP A 71 3.51 12.51 4.05
C ASP A 71 3.76 11.24 4.89
N LEU A 72 3.03 10.12 4.68
CA LEU A 72 3.31 8.83 5.35
C LEU A 72 4.70 8.28 4.99
N PHE A 73 5.20 8.57 3.79
CA PHE A 73 6.50 8.10 3.30
C PHE A 73 7.52 9.23 3.12
N LYS A 74 7.14 10.50 3.32
CA LYS A 74 8.08 11.64 3.19
C LYS A 74 9.05 11.75 4.36
N ASP A 75 8.62 11.34 5.56
CA ASP A 75 9.39 11.50 6.82
C ASP A 75 9.87 10.16 7.42
N ASP A 76 9.76 9.05 6.69
CA ASP A 76 9.82 7.70 7.27
C ASP A 76 11.19 6.98 7.10
N ASP A 77 11.57 6.15 8.08
CA ASP A 77 12.86 5.46 8.20
C ASP A 77 12.89 4.03 7.63
N GLY A 78 11.84 3.55 6.93
CA GLY A 78 11.85 2.17 6.44
C GLY A 78 10.57 1.57 5.87
N SER A 79 9.42 2.22 5.98
CA SER A 79 8.16 1.87 5.33
C SER A 79 8.30 1.74 3.81
N LYS A 80 7.51 0.86 3.21
CA LYS A 80 7.56 0.55 1.78
C LYS A 80 6.18 0.46 1.15
N LEU A 81 6.08 0.88 -0.10
CA LEU A 81 4.90 0.74 -0.94
C LEU A 81 5.24 -0.15 -2.14
N ILE A 82 4.47 -1.22 -2.33
CA ILE A 82 4.53 -2.10 -3.50
C ILE A 82 3.24 -1.87 -4.28
N THR A 83 3.34 -1.59 -5.57
CA THR A 83 2.15 -1.50 -6.43
C THR A 83 2.27 -2.41 -7.63
N THR A 84 1.14 -2.91 -8.10
CA THR A 84 1.04 -3.58 -9.40
C THR A 84 0.16 -2.74 -10.32
N SER A 85 0.43 -2.82 -11.61
CA SER A 85 -0.40 -2.19 -12.63
C SER A 85 -0.45 -3.07 -13.87
N CYS A 86 -1.61 -3.14 -14.51
CA CYS A 86 -1.78 -3.77 -15.81
C CYS A 86 -1.90 -2.68 -16.87
N THR A 87 -0.80 -2.44 -17.59
CA THR A 87 -0.78 -1.69 -18.85
C THR A 87 -1.45 -2.46 -19.99
#